data_AF-A0A0G0SJ44-F1
#
_entry.id   AF-A0A0G0SJ44-F1
#
_cell.length_a   1.000
_cell.length_b   1.000
_cell.length_c   1.000
_cell.angle_alpha   90.00
_cell.angle_beta   90.00
_cell.angle_gamma   90.00
#
_symmetry.space_group_name_H-M   'P 1'
#
loop_
_entity.id
_entity.type
_entity.pdbx_description
1 polymer ?
#
loop_
_entity_poly.entity_id
_entity_poly.type
_entity_poly.pdbx_seq_one_letter_code
_entity_poly.pdbx_strand_id
1 'polypeptide(L)'
;MSNNNIRMQEFLKEIEKRIQTIDVIPLASNEGSIISIGDGIVNASGLSQAGFGEEVEFQGGTRGLVFNLDEEQTSIILLSESPELVEGMKVKTTGRILGVNVSENLIGRVINSLEEPLDGKPLKSGGKLYPLEKIAPGVIERQPVDTPLKTGIKAVDAMIPIGRGQRELIIGDRNTGKTAIAIDSIINQKKRDLGLKQVICIYCAIGQKRGNIARIVAILEAAGAMDYSIVVAASASILYGSGAGCPDSLR
;
A
#
# COMPACT_ATOMS: atom_id res chain seq x y z
N MET A 1 -24.06 36.37 12.05
CA MET A 1 -22.77 36.83 11.46
C MET A 1 -21.54 36.57 12.36
N SER A 2 -21.67 36.13 13.62
CA SER A 2 -20.52 35.97 14.54
C SER A 2 -19.77 34.62 14.43
N ASN A 3 -20.43 33.53 13.97
CA ASN A 3 -19.84 32.18 13.94
C ASN A 3 -18.74 31.95 12.88
N ASN A 4 -18.74 32.70 11.78
CA ASN A 4 -17.70 32.56 10.74
C ASN A 4 -16.36 33.18 11.16
N ASN A 5 -16.39 34.21 12.01
CA ASN A 5 -15.19 34.94 12.41
C ASN A 5 -14.34 34.13 13.41
N ILE A 6 -14.99 33.35 14.27
CA ILE A 6 -14.34 32.48 15.27
C ILE A 6 -13.61 31.33 14.57
N ARG A 7 -14.25 30.69 13.58
CA ARG A 7 -13.65 29.60 12.79
C ARG A 7 -12.46 30.08 11.95
N MET A 8 -12.54 31.30 11.41
CA MET A 8 -11.44 31.94 10.68
C MET A 8 -10.25 32.21 11.59
N GLN A 9 -10.49 32.68 12.82
CA GLN A 9 -9.43 32.93 13.79
C GLN A 9 -8.78 31.64 14.29
N GLU A 10 -9.54 30.56 14.51
CA GLU A 10 -8.96 29.25 14.84
C GLU A 10 -8.08 28.71 13.72
N PHE A 11 -8.53 28.84 12.47
CA PHE A 11 -7.76 28.40 11.30
C PHE A 11 -6.46 29.21 11.12
N LEU A 12 -6.51 30.53 11.27
CA LEU A 12 -5.33 31.39 11.23
C LEU A 12 -4.35 31.04 12.35
N LYS A 13 -4.85 30.78 13.56
CA LYS A 13 -4.02 30.39 14.71
C LYS A 13 -3.38 29.02 14.51
N GLU A 14 -4.05 28.10 13.82
CA GLU A 14 -3.47 26.81 13.44
C GLU A 14 -2.35 26.97 12.39
N ILE A 15 -2.53 27.84 11.39
CA ILE A 15 -1.50 28.16 10.40
C ILE A 15 -0.29 28.83 11.04
N GLU A 16 -0.49 29.86 11.87
CA GLU A 16 0.59 30.54 12.60
C GLU A 16 1.38 29.55 13.44
N LYS A 17 0.68 28.65 14.15
CA LYS A 17 1.32 27.61 14.95
C LYS A 17 2.15 26.67 14.08
N ARG A 18 1.67 26.27 12.90
CA ARG A 18 2.43 25.43 11.96
C ARG A 18 3.67 26.15 11.44
N ILE A 19 3.56 27.43 11.09
CA ILE A 19 4.69 28.24 10.60
C ILE A 19 5.76 28.40 11.69
N GLN A 20 5.36 28.64 12.95
CA GLN A 20 6.29 28.79 14.07
C GLN A 20 7.04 27.50 14.42
N THR A 21 6.46 26.33 14.12
CA THR A 21 7.12 25.03 14.30
C THR A 21 8.01 24.59 13.13
N ILE A 22 8.13 25.38 12.06
CA ILE A 22 9.02 25.04 10.94
C ILE A 22 10.44 25.50 11.29
N ASP A 23 11.26 24.55 11.73
CA ASP A 23 12.71 24.73 11.83
C ASP A 23 13.32 24.64 10.41
N VAL A 24 13.66 25.79 9.82
CA VAL A 24 14.35 25.85 8.52
C VAL A 24 15.83 25.60 8.73
N ILE A 25 16.21 24.32 8.82
CA ILE A 25 17.60 23.90 8.88
C ILE A 25 18.04 23.51 7.46
N PRO A 26 19.08 24.12 6.88
CA PRO A 26 19.62 23.69 5.60
C PRO A 26 20.21 22.28 5.73
N LEU A 27 19.53 21.30 5.15
CA LEU A 27 20.00 19.93 5.02
C LEU A 27 20.69 19.78 3.65
N ALA A 28 21.83 19.10 3.62
CA ALA A 28 22.43 18.71 2.35
C ALA A 28 21.49 17.72 1.64
N SER A 29 20.94 18.11 0.49
CA SER A 29 20.14 17.23 -0.37
C SER A 29 21.02 16.70 -1.51
N ASN A 30 20.94 15.40 -1.76
CA ASN A 30 21.51 14.81 -2.97
C ASN A 30 20.46 14.95 -4.08
N GLU A 31 20.77 15.81 -5.06
CA GLU A 31 19.88 16.19 -6.15
C GLU A 31 20.48 15.78 -7.49
N GLY A 32 19.62 15.29 -8.37
CA GLY A 32 19.93 14.98 -9.75
C GLY A 32 18.97 15.65 -10.72
N SER A 33 19.18 15.39 -12.01
CA SER A 33 18.33 15.88 -13.10
C SER A 33 17.87 14.73 -13.98
N ILE A 34 16.61 14.78 -14.41
CA ILE A 34 16.04 13.82 -15.35
C ILE A 34 16.75 13.94 -16.70
N ILE A 35 17.24 12.83 -17.22
CA ILE A 35 17.83 12.69 -18.55
C ILE A 35 16.76 12.26 -19.55
N SER A 36 15.98 11.24 -19.21
CA SER A 36 14.96 10.67 -20.09
C SER A 36 13.84 10.01 -19.30
N ILE A 37 12.67 9.92 -19.93
CA ILE A 37 11.44 9.33 -19.37
C ILE A 37 10.85 8.40 -20.42
N GLY A 38 10.55 7.15 -20.05
CA GLY A 38 9.90 6.18 -20.94
C GLY A 38 9.26 5.03 -20.19
N ASP A 39 8.04 4.66 -20.56
CA ASP A 39 7.31 3.49 -20.03
C ASP A 39 7.30 3.36 -18.49
N GLY A 40 7.19 4.49 -17.79
CA GLY A 40 7.18 4.53 -16.31
C GLY A 40 8.56 4.40 -15.66
N ILE A 41 9.63 4.44 -16.44
CA ILE A 41 11.03 4.47 -16.00
C ILE A 41 11.60 5.86 -16.30
N VAL A 42 12.33 6.40 -15.34
CA VAL A 42 13.04 7.67 -15.45
C VAL A 42 14.52 7.41 -15.25
N ASN A 43 15.35 7.88 -16.17
CA ASN A 43 16.80 7.90 -15.98
C ASN A 43 17.21 9.30 -15.50
N ALA A 44 17.99 9.35 -14.43
CA ALA A 44 18.47 10.60 -13.84
C ALA A 44 19.99 10.56 -13.65
N SER A 45 20.65 11.71 -13.80
CA SER A 45 22.07 11.91 -13.48
C SER A 45 22.22 12.70 -12.19
N GLY A 46 23.38 12.60 -11.54
CA GLY A 46 23.74 13.42 -10.37
C GLY A 46 23.35 12.86 -9.00
N LEU A 47 22.58 11.77 -8.95
CA LEU A 47 22.17 11.09 -7.71
C LEU A 47 23.29 10.23 -7.11
N SER A 48 24.48 10.82 -6.89
CA SER A 48 25.70 10.12 -6.47
C SER A 48 25.60 9.35 -5.16
N GLN A 49 24.69 9.75 -4.26
CA GLN A 49 24.46 9.10 -2.96
C GLN A 49 23.17 8.27 -2.92
N ALA A 50 22.53 7.97 -4.06
CA ALA A 50 21.33 7.15 -4.08
C ALA A 50 21.65 5.68 -3.73
N GLY A 51 20.83 5.11 -2.85
CA GLY A 51 20.83 3.69 -2.53
C GLY A 51 19.89 2.89 -3.44
N PHE A 52 20.23 1.62 -3.67
CA PHE A 52 19.30 0.67 -4.29
C PHE A 52 18.07 0.49 -3.38
N GLY A 53 16.86 0.54 -3.96
CA GLY A 53 15.62 0.43 -3.19
C GLY A 53 15.22 1.70 -2.43
N GLU A 54 15.94 2.80 -2.65
CA GLU A 54 15.62 4.09 -2.04
C GLU A 54 14.45 4.79 -2.74
N GLU A 55 13.62 5.46 -1.95
CA GLU A 55 12.57 6.35 -2.45
C GLU A 55 13.16 7.69 -2.88
N VAL A 56 12.75 8.16 -4.05
CA VAL A 56 13.12 9.48 -4.59
C VAL A 56 11.87 10.31 -4.84
N GLU A 57 12.03 11.63 -4.75
CA GLU A 57 10.95 12.58 -4.98
C GLU A 57 11.34 13.51 -6.13
N PHE A 58 10.47 13.59 -7.12
CA PHE A 58 10.62 14.49 -8.24
C PHE A 58 10.05 15.87 -7.90
N GLN A 59 10.55 16.89 -8.60
CA GLN A 59 9.92 18.21 -8.61
C GLN A 59 8.45 18.06 -9.02
N GLY A 60 7.52 18.54 -8.19
CA GLY A 60 6.08 18.29 -8.35
C GLY A 60 5.50 17.21 -7.43
N GLY A 61 6.34 16.57 -6.60
CA GLY A 61 5.89 15.64 -5.55
C GLY A 61 5.59 14.22 -6.03
N THR A 62 5.88 13.91 -7.31
CA THR A 62 5.82 12.54 -7.81
C THR A 62 6.91 11.70 -7.13
N ARG A 63 6.59 10.45 -6.80
CA ARG A 63 7.51 9.53 -6.12
C ARG A 63 8.04 8.46 -7.06
N GLY A 64 9.27 8.02 -6.80
CA GLY A 64 9.93 6.96 -7.53
C GLY A 64 10.72 6.03 -6.63
N LEU A 65 11.09 4.87 -7.18
CA LEU A 65 11.93 3.86 -6.56
C LEU A 65 13.21 3.69 -7.37
N VAL A 66 14.37 3.85 -6.74
CA VAL A 66 15.66 3.54 -7.37
C VAL A 66 15.74 2.04 -7.60
N PHE A 67 15.79 1.63 -8.87
CA PHE A 67 15.84 0.24 -9.28
C PHE A 67 17.20 -0.16 -9.86
N ASN A 68 17.92 0.75 -10.51
CA ASN A 68 19.26 0.47 -11.02
C ASN A 68 20.22 1.65 -10.80
N LEU A 69 21.48 1.34 -10.53
CA LEU A 69 22.56 2.30 -10.31
C LEU A 69 23.70 1.99 -11.29
N ASP A 70 23.78 2.76 -12.37
CA ASP A 70 24.92 2.73 -13.28
C ASP A 70 25.93 3.83 -12.91
N GLU A 71 27.11 3.80 -13.52
CA GLU A 71 28.18 4.78 -13.26
C GLU A 71 27.77 6.22 -13.60
N GLU A 72 27.00 6.40 -14.68
CA GLU A 72 26.63 7.72 -15.21
C GLU A 72 25.16 8.09 -14.97
N GLN A 73 24.31 7.11 -14.66
CA GLN A 73 22.87 7.30 -14.54
C GLN A 73 22.23 6.38 -13.48
N THR A 74 21.09 6.79 -12.97
CA THR A 74 20.25 6.02 -12.05
C THR A 74 18.89 5.80 -12.69
N SER A 75 18.44 4.56 -12.78
CA SER A 75 17.10 4.23 -13.28
C SER A 75 16.12 4.14 -12.13
N ILE A 76 15.03 4.89 -12.24
CA ILE A 76 13.99 5.08 -11.24
C ILE A 76 12.66 4.60 -11.82
N ILE A 77 11.96 3.71 -11.11
CA ILE A 77 10.59 3.32 -11.45
C ILE A 77 9.63 4.34 -10.84
N LEU A 78 8.73 4.90 -11.64
CA LEU A 78 7.69 5.80 -11.15
C LEU A 78 6.64 5.04 -10.36
N LEU A 79 6.37 5.51 -9.14
CA LEU A 79 5.36 4.92 -8.27
C LEU A 79 3.96 5.50 -8.54
N SER A 80 3.86 6.61 -9.25
CA SER A 80 2.60 7.24 -9.63
C SER A 80 2.73 7.86 -11.02
N GLU A 81 1.66 7.79 -11.82
CA GLU A 81 1.58 8.54 -13.08
C GLU A 81 1.63 10.03 -12.82
N SER A 82 2.52 10.72 -13.51
CA SER A 82 2.58 12.17 -13.53
C SER A 82 2.82 12.64 -14.96
N PRO A 83 1.82 13.26 -15.61
CA PRO A 83 2.00 13.85 -16.94
C PRO A 83 2.88 15.11 -16.92
N GLU A 84 3.23 15.59 -15.72
CA GLU A 84 4.01 16.82 -15.53
C GLU A 84 5.52 16.58 -15.51
N LEU A 85 5.98 15.33 -15.56
CA LEU A 85 7.41 15.02 -15.59
C LEU A 85 8.02 15.33 -16.96
N VAL A 86 9.08 16.13 -16.96
CA VAL A 86 9.82 16.58 -18.15
C VAL A 86 11.32 16.42 -17.90
N GLU A 87 12.08 16.19 -18.98
CA GLU A 87 13.54 16.19 -18.94
C GLU A 87 14.10 17.48 -18.35
N GLY A 88 15.22 17.37 -17.63
CA GLY A 88 15.86 18.47 -16.92
C GLY A 88 15.22 18.82 -15.56
N MET A 89 14.05 18.25 -15.21
CA MET A 89 13.48 18.44 -13.87
C MET A 89 14.36 17.83 -12.80
N LYS A 90 14.32 18.43 -11.60
CA LYS A 90 15.08 17.95 -10.47
C LYS A 90 14.44 16.72 -9.84
N VAL A 91 15.29 15.81 -9.37
CA VAL A 91 14.93 14.67 -8.52
C VAL A 91 15.83 14.67 -7.30
N LYS A 92 15.27 14.39 -6.12
CA LYS A 92 16.01 14.34 -4.85
C LYS A 92 15.85 12.98 -4.20
N THR A 93 16.91 12.52 -3.55
CA THR A 93 16.85 11.32 -2.69
C THR A 93 16.19 11.66 -1.36
N THR A 94 15.38 10.73 -0.82
CA THR A 94 14.71 10.94 0.47
C THR A 94 15.53 10.46 1.67
N GLY A 95 16.61 9.71 1.44
CA GLY A 95 17.43 9.03 2.44
C GLY A 95 16.74 7.81 3.05
N ARG A 96 15.62 7.36 2.48
CA ARG A 96 14.75 6.33 3.06
C ARG A 96 14.48 5.23 2.05
N ILE A 97 14.57 3.99 2.51
CA ILE A 97 14.12 2.83 1.74
C ILE A 97 12.61 2.89 1.61
N LEU A 98 12.09 2.51 0.44
CA LEU A 98 10.65 2.48 0.18
C LEU A 98 9.93 1.64 1.24
N GLY A 99 8.91 2.24 1.84
CA GLY A 99 8.17 1.65 2.94
C GLY A 99 6.71 2.10 2.97
N VAL A 100 5.97 1.41 3.83
CA VAL A 100 4.54 1.61 4.05
C VAL A 100 4.30 1.78 5.57
N ASN A 101 3.59 2.81 5.98
CA ASN A 101 3.07 3.03 7.32
C ASN A 101 2.01 1.99 7.73
N VAL A 102 2.48 0.93 8.39
CA VAL A 102 1.60 -0.10 8.93
C VAL A 102 0.93 0.37 10.21
N SER A 103 -0.39 0.21 10.28
CA SER A 103 -1.19 0.46 11.48
C SER A 103 -2.45 -0.42 11.53
N GLU A 104 -3.03 -0.59 12.72
CA GLU A 104 -4.33 -1.25 12.88
C GLU A 104 -5.48 -0.44 12.25
N ASN A 105 -5.27 0.86 11.98
CA ASN A 105 -6.27 1.71 11.32
C ASN A 105 -6.51 1.33 9.85
N LEU A 106 -5.65 0.47 9.27
CA LEU A 106 -5.84 -0.09 7.93
C LEU A 106 -6.93 -1.17 7.90
N ILE A 107 -7.29 -1.76 9.04
CA ILE A 107 -8.34 -2.77 9.13
C ILE A 107 -9.68 -2.15 8.71
N GLY A 108 -10.40 -2.83 7.81
CA GLY A 108 -11.65 -2.35 7.22
C GLY A 108 -11.48 -1.38 6.05
N ARG A 109 -10.25 -1.19 5.55
CA ARG A 109 -9.94 -0.25 4.48
C ARG A 109 -9.65 -0.94 3.15
N VAL A 110 -9.93 -0.20 2.08
CA VAL A 110 -9.45 -0.52 0.73
C VAL A 110 -8.37 0.50 0.39
N ILE A 111 -7.13 0.04 0.19
CA ILE A 111 -5.96 0.88 -0.05
C ILE A 111 -5.25 0.47 -1.35
N ASN A 112 -4.48 1.39 -1.93
CA ASN A 112 -3.52 1.05 -2.99
C ASN A 112 -2.17 0.57 -2.40
N SER A 113 -1.21 0.28 -3.26
CA SER A 113 0.13 -0.19 -2.86
C SER A 113 0.97 0.86 -2.12
N LEU A 114 0.59 2.14 -2.19
CA LEU A 114 1.23 3.28 -1.52
C LEU A 114 0.38 3.82 -0.36
N GLU A 115 -0.53 3.01 0.16
CA GLU A 115 -1.37 3.29 1.33
C GLU A 115 -2.45 4.37 1.16
N GLU A 116 -2.69 4.80 -0.06
CA GLU A 116 -3.74 5.77 -0.34
C GLU A 116 -5.10 5.07 -0.32
N PRO A 117 -6.09 5.63 0.39
CA PRO A 117 -7.40 5.02 0.49
C PRO A 117 -8.18 5.13 -0.83
N LEU A 118 -8.69 3.99 -1.30
CA LEU A 118 -9.53 3.88 -2.50
C LEU A 118 -11.03 3.82 -2.19
N ASP A 119 -11.39 3.69 -0.91
CA ASP A 119 -12.77 3.63 -0.42
C ASP A 119 -13.42 5.02 -0.22
N GLY A 120 -12.70 6.11 -0.52
CA GLY A 120 -13.18 7.48 -0.36
C GLY A 120 -13.37 7.93 1.09
N LYS A 121 -12.93 7.13 2.08
CA LYS A 121 -12.96 7.48 3.49
C LYS A 121 -11.61 8.10 3.88
N PRO A 122 -11.55 9.11 4.76
CA PRO A 122 -10.27 9.63 5.24
C PRO A 122 -9.52 8.53 6.00
N LEU A 123 -8.22 8.38 5.76
CA LEU A 123 -7.36 7.49 6.55
C LEU A 123 -6.86 8.22 7.80
N LYS A 124 -6.95 7.57 8.95
CA LYS A 124 -6.38 8.13 10.18
C LYS A 124 -4.86 8.09 10.06
N SER A 125 -4.22 9.24 10.26
CA SER A 125 -2.77 9.31 10.30
C SER A 125 -2.21 8.54 11.49
N GLY A 126 -1.09 7.84 11.27
CA GLY A 126 -0.41 7.07 12.30
C GLY A 126 0.02 5.70 11.77
N GLY A 127 1.05 5.15 12.40
CA GLY A 127 1.65 3.88 11.99
C GLY A 127 3.16 3.92 12.13
N LYS A 128 3.76 2.74 12.02
CA LYS A 128 5.22 2.62 11.94
C LYS A 128 5.58 2.37 10.49
N LEU A 129 6.51 3.17 9.96
CA LEU A 129 7.07 2.92 8.64
C LEU A 129 7.76 1.55 8.65
N TYR A 130 7.26 0.66 7.80
CA TYR A 130 7.78 -0.69 7.60
C TYR A 130 8.38 -0.75 6.19
N PRO A 131 9.65 -1.15 6.04
CA PRO A 131 10.25 -1.28 4.72
C PRO A 131 9.56 -2.40 3.94
N LEU A 132 9.34 -2.19 2.64
CA LEU A 132 8.73 -3.21 1.77
C LEU A 132 9.67 -4.41 1.62
N GLU A 133 10.96 -4.16 1.49
CA GLU A 133 11.99 -5.19 1.42
C GLU A 133 12.62 -5.39 2.79
N LYS A 134 12.37 -6.56 3.37
CA LYS A 134 12.95 -6.99 4.65
C LYS A 134 13.35 -8.45 4.56
N ILE A 135 14.54 -8.75 5.06
CA ILE A 135 15.00 -10.14 5.17
C ILE A 135 14.03 -10.91 6.07
N ALA A 136 13.54 -12.05 5.57
CA ALA A 136 12.60 -12.89 6.28
C ALA A 136 13.24 -13.55 7.51
N PRO A 137 12.45 -13.90 8.55
CA PRO A 137 12.94 -14.59 9.73
C PRO A 137 13.72 -15.86 9.41
N GLY A 138 14.84 -16.03 10.10
CA GLY A 138 15.71 -17.20 9.99
C GLY A 138 15.07 -18.48 10.52
N VAL A 139 15.70 -19.64 10.31
CA VAL A 139 15.14 -20.95 10.73
C VAL A 139 14.92 -21.02 12.25
N ILE A 140 15.84 -20.46 13.04
CA ILE A 140 15.80 -20.47 14.51
C ILE A 140 14.63 -19.66 15.08
N GLU A 141 14.19 -18.62 14.36
CA GLU A 141 13.10 -17.74 14.78
C GLU A 141 11.71 -18.31 14.45
N ARG A 142 11.65 -19.43 13.71
CA ARG A 142 10.39 -20.05 13.29
C ARG A 142 9.93 -21.08 14.31
N GLN A 143 8.62 -21.13 14.51
CA GLN A 143 7.96 -22.20 15.25
C GLN A 143 7.26 -23.16 14.28
N PRO A 144 7.16 -24.47 14.61
CA PRO A 144 6.32 -25.39 13.87
C PRO A 144 4.87 -24.89 13.83
N VAL A 145 4.20 -25.13 12.71
CA VAL A 145 2.78 -24.80 12.55
C VAL A 145 1.95 -25.85 13.29
N ASP A 146 1.33 -25.46 14.40
CA ASP A 146 0.55 -26.35 15.28
C ASP A 146 -0.95 -25.98 15.36
N THR A 147 -1.30 -24.77 14.93
CA THR A 147 -2.64 -24.21 15.09
C THR A 147 -3.40 -24.23 13.75
N PRO A 148 -4.61 -24.83 13.67
CA PRO A 148 -5.34 -24.89 12.42
C PRO A 148 -5.92 -23.52 12.01
N LEU A 149 -5.97 -23.29 10.70
CA LEU A 149 -6.70 -22.21 10.05
C LEU A 149 -7.86 -22.84 9.26
N LYS A 150 -9.08 -22.71 9.78
CA LYS A 150 -10.26 -23.33 9.17
C LYS A 150 -10.74 -22.52 7.98
N THR A 151 -10.83 -23.14 6.82
CA THR A 151 -11.36 -22.50 5.60
C THR A 151 -12.88 -22.50 5.57
N GLY A 152 -13.53 -23.46 6.25
CA GLY A 152 -14.97 -23.67 6.18
C GLY A 152 -15.39 -24.52 4.98
N ILE A 153 -14.44 -24.92 4.12
CA ILE A 153 -14.66 -25.76 2.96
C ILE A 153 -14.33 -27.19 3.35
N LYS A 154 -15.36 -28.05 3.44
CA LYS A 154 -15.22 -29.46 3.88
C LYS A 154 -14.12 -30.21 3.13
N ALA A 155 -14.04 -30.04 1.82
CA ALA A 155 -13.04 -30.72 0.99
C ALA A 155 -11.61 -30.29 1.37
N VAL A 156 -11.38 -29.00 1.62
CA VAL A 156 -10.07 -28.47 2.00
C VAL A 156 -9.76 -28.84 3.44
N ASP A 157 -10.64 -28.53 4.39
CA ASP A 157 -10.39 -28.76 5.81
C ASP A 157 -10.25 -30.25 6.20
N ALA A 158 -10.77 -31.18 5.38
CA ALA A 158 -10.65 -32.62 5.59
C ALA A 158 -9.43 -33.25 4.88
N MET A 159 -9.16 -32.87 3.63
CA MET A 159 -8.11 -33.51 2.83
C MET A 159 -6.77 -32.76 2.90
N ILE A 160 -6.81 -31.43 2.97
CA ILE A 160 -5.64 -30.54 2.91
C ILE A 160 -5.78 -29.47 4.02
N PRO A 161 -5.64 -29.86 5.30
CA PRO A 161 -5.78 -28.92 6.40
C PRO A 161 -4.68 -27.85 6.34
N ILE A 162 -5.08 -26.59 6.49
CA ILE A 162 -4.17 -25.44 6.48
C ILE A 162 -3.92 -24.99 7.93
N GLY A 163 -2.66 -24.73 8.28
CA GLY A 163 -2.27 -24.20 9.58
C GLY A 163 -1.87 -22.72 9.57
N ARG A 164 -1.92 -22.06 10.73
CA ARG A 164 -1.49 -20.66 10.91
C ARG A 164 0.02 -20.56 10.76
N GLY A 165 0.49 -19.82 9.75
CA GLY A 165 1.91 -19.72 9.39
C GLY A 165 2.34 -20.65 8.25
N GLN A 166 1.42 -21.47 7.72
CA GLN A 166 1.63 -22.25 6.49
C GLN A 166 1.46 -21.37 5.24
N ARG A 167 2.13 -21.77 4.16
CA ARG A 167 1.94 -21.22 2.81
C ARG A 167 1.26 -22.28 1.95
N GLU A 168 0.06 -21.99 1.46
CA GLU A 168 -0.74 -22.91 0.65
C GLU A 168 -1.06 -22.30 -0.71
N LEU A 169 -0.79 -23.03 -1.80
CA LEU A 169 -0.99 -22.56 -3.17
C LEU A 169 -2.37 -23.00 -3.69
N ILE A 170 -3.18 -22.03 -4.13
CA ILE A 170 -4.42 -22.29 -4.86
C ILE A 170 -4.16 -22.13 -6.36
N ILE A 171 -4.04 -23.25 -7.08
CA ILE A 171 -3.78 -23.29 -8.52
C ILE A 171 -4.97 -23.88 -9.29
N GLY A 172 -5.17 -23.42 -10.52
CA GLY A 172 -6.21 -23.93 -11.43
C GLY A 172 -6.54 -22.97 -12.56
N ASP A 173 -7.34 -23.41 -13.52
CA ASP A 173 -7.70 -22.64 -14.71
C ASP A 173 -8.58 -21.41 -14.44
N ARG A 174 -8.79 -20.57 -15.45
CA ARG A 174 -9.70 -19.42 -15.33
C ARG A 174 -11.09 -19.90 -14.92
N ASN A 175 -11.73 -19.15 -14.01
CA ASN A 175 -13.09 -19.40 -13.52
C ASN A 175 -13.32 -20.74 -12.76
N THR A 176 -12.28 -21.37 -12.20
CA THR A 176 -12.41 -22.60 -11.38
C THR A 176 -12.70 -22.37 -9.90
N GLY A 177 -13.13 -21.17 -9.51
CA GLY A 177 -13.48 -20.86 -8.10
C GLY A 177 -12.30 -20.53 -7.18
N LYS A 178 -11.09 -20.30 -7.70
CA LYS A 178 -9.91 -19.91 -6.89
C LYS A 178 -10.19 -18.72 -5.95
N THR A 179 -10.82 -17.67 -6.49
CA THR A 179 -11.19 -16.49 -5.70
C THR A 179 -12.28 -16.81 -4.68
N ALA A 180 -13.25 -17.66 -5.03
CA ALA A 180 -14.31 -18.06 -4.10
C ALA A 180 -13.73 -18.79 -2.89
N ILE A 181 -12.80 -19.73 -3.10
CA ILE A 181 -12.09 -20.43 -2.01
C ILE A 181 -11.40 -19.43 -1.06
N ALA A 182 -10.71 -18.43 -1.61
CA ALA A 182 -10.03 -17.41 -0.81
C ALA A 182 -11.01 -16.52 -0.02
N ILE A 183 -12.08 -16.05 -0.66
CA ILE A 183 -13.08 -15.18 -0.01
C ILE A 183 -13.87 -15.93 1.06
N ASP A 184 -14.30 -17.16 0.78
CA ASP A 184 -15.00 -18.00 1.76
C ASP A 184 -14.11 -18.28 2.97
N SER A 185 -12.81 -18.50 2.74
CA SER A 185 -11.83 -18.67 3.81
C SER A 185 -11.73 -17.43 4.69
N ILE A 186 -11.75 -16.22 4.11
CA ILE A 186 -11.74 -14.94 4.84
C ILE A 186 -13.02 -14.79 5.67
N ILE A 187 -14.18 -15.05 5.08
CA ILE A 187 -15.48 -14.96 5.76
C ILE A 187 -15.54 -15.93 6.95
N ASN A 188 -14.97 -17.12 6.79
CA ASN A 188 -14.94 -18.13 7.84
C ASN A 188 -14.04 -17.76 9.05
N GLN A 189 -13.16 -16.75 8.92
CA GLN A 189 -12.31 -16.26 10.01
C GLN A 189 -13.01 -15.33 11.00
N LYS A 190 -14.30 -15.01 10.79
CA LYS A 190 -15.06 -14.20 11.75
C LYS A 190 -14.99 -14.84 13.14
N LYS A 191 -14.66 -14.03 14.16
CA LYS A 191 -14.40 -14.50 15.52
C LYS A 191 -15.48 -15.49 15.97
N ARG A 192 -15.05 -16.71 16.25
CA ARG A 192 -15.83 -17.71 16.97
C ARG A 192 -15.28 -17.73 18.39
N ASP A 193 -16.14 -17.86 19.39
CA ASP A 193 -15.77 -17.93 20.81
C ASP A 193 -14.93 -19.19 21.12
N LEU A 194 -13.69 -19.21 20.63
CA LEU A 194 -12.75 -20.32 20.70
C LEU A 194 -11.49 -19.96 21.51
N GLY A 195 -11.48 -18.79 22.15
CA GLY A 195 -10.33 -18.31 22.94
C GLY A 195 -9.07 -17.94 22.13
N LEU A 196 -9.13 -18.04 20.79
CA LEU A 196 -8.02 -17.70 19.91
C LEU A 196 -8.04 -16.22 19.50
N LYS A 197 -6.85 -15.66 19.24
CA LYS A 197 -6.73 -14.32 18.65
C LYS A 197 -7.40 -14.28 17.28
N GLN A 198 -8.09 -13.17 17.00
CA GLN A 198 -8.70 -12.87 15.71
C GLN A 198 -7.65 -12.95 14.61
N VAL A 199 -7.99 -13.62 13.49
CA VAL A 199 -7.14 -13.64 12.31
C VAL A 199 -7.41 -12.37 11.51
N ILE A 200 -6.36 -11.58 11.27
CA ILE A 200 -6.43 -10.45 10.35
C ILE A 200 -6.24 -10.98 8.94
N CYS A 201 -7.15 -10.62 8.03
CA CYS A 201 -7.13 -11.05 6.65
C CYS A 201 -6.64 -9.91 5.76
N ILE A 202 -5.78 -10.22 4.79
CA ILE A 202 -5.32 -9.24 3.81
C ILE A 202 -5.59 -9.83 2.43
N TYR A 203 -6.46 -9.17 1.65
CA TYR A 203 -6.80 -9.56 0.29
C TYR A 203 -6.09 -8.64 -0.70
N CYS A 204 -5.04 -9.15 -1.34
CA CYS A 204 -4.27 -8.42 -2.35
C CYS A 204 -4.83 -8.70 -3.76
N ALA A 205 -5.54 -7.71 -4.33
CA ALA A 205 -6.08 -7.76 -5.67
C ALA A 205 -5.09 -7.16 -6.69
N ILE A 206 -4.37 -8.03 -7.39
CA ILE A 206 -3.35 -7.64 -8.39
C ILE A 206 -3.90 -7.86 -9.81
N GLY A 207 -3.85 -6.84 -10.65
CA GLY A 207 -4.27 -6.92 -12.06
C GLY A 207 -5.77 -7.17 -12.25
N GLN A 208 -6.59 -6.98 -11.21
CA GLN A 208 -8.04 -7.18 -11.28
C GLN A 208 -8.74 -5.93 -11.82
N LYS A 209 -9.87 -6.14 -12.52
CA LYS A 209 -10.76 -5.05 -12.92
C LYS A 209 -11.37 -4.40 -11.67
N ARG A 210 -11.48 -3.07 -11.65
CA ARG A 210 -12.06 -2.32 -10.52
C ARG A 210 -13.44 -2.83 -10.09
N GLY A 211 -14.32 -3.13 -11.05
CA GLY A 211 -15.65 -3.69 -10.75
C GLY A 211 -15.62 -5.07 -10.06
N ASN A 212 -14.61 -5.91 -10.32
CA ASN A 212 -14.46 -7.19 -9.61
C ASN A 212 -14.03 -6.95 -8.16
N ILE A 213 -13.13 -5.99 -7.94
CA ILE A 213 -12.66 -5.61 -6.60
C ILE A 213 -13.85 -5.06 -5.80
N ALA A 214 -14.63 -4.14 -6.39
CA ALA A 214 -15.84 -3.58 -5.78
C ALA A 214 -16.81 -4.68 -5.33
N ARG A 215 -17.06 -5.67 -6.19
CA ARG A 215 -17.94 -6.81 -5.88
C ARG A 215 -17.42 -7.64 -4.71
N ILE A 216 -16.11 -7.87 -4.64
CA ILE A 216 -15.49 -8.61 -3.54
C ILE A 216 -15.61 -7.82 -2.23
N VAL A 217 -15.32 -6.52 -2.26
CA VAL A 217 -15.49 -5.63 -1.09
C VAL A 217 -16.93 -5.68 -0.60
N ALA A 218 -17.93 -5.56 -1.48
CA ALA A 218 -19.34 -5.64 -1.10
C ALA A 218 -19.71 -7.00 -0.46
N ILE A 219 -19.17 -8.12 -0.96
CA ILE A 219 -19.36 -9.45 -0.36
C ILE A 219 -18.76 -9.50 1.05
N LEU A 220 -17.54 -8.98 1.23
CA LEU A 220 -16.88 -8.94 2.53
C LEU A 220 -17.61 -8.02 3.52
N GLU A 221 -18.12 -6.87 3.07
CA GLU A 221 -18.95 -5.97 3.88
C GLU A 221 -20.25 -6.64 4.31
N ALA A 222 -20.98 -7.28 3.38
CA ALA A 222 -22.24 -7.97 3.68
C ALA A 222 -22.06 -9.13 4.69
N ALA A 223 -20.90 -9.80 4.68
CA ALA A 223 -20.56 -10.84 5.64
C ALA A 223 -20.07 -10.29 7.01
N GLY A 224 -19.81 -8.99 7.11
CA GLY A 224 -19.14 -8.38 8.25
C GLY A 224 -17.68 -8.84 8.40
N ALA A 225 -17.05 -9.18 7.27
CA ALA A 225 -15.66 -9.62 7.21
C ALA A 225 -14.67 -8.45 7.08
N MET A 226 -15.13 -7.28 6.65
CA MET A 226 -14.29 -6.07 6.59
C MET A 226 -13.77 -5.64 7.96
N ASP A 227 -14.47 -5.94 9.06
CA ASP A 227 -14.07 -5.59 10.43
C ASP A 227 -12.70 -6.16 10.86
N TYR A 228 -12.19 -7.17 10.14
CA TYR A 228 -10.89 -7.79 10.36
C TYR A 228 -10.09 -7.99 9.07
N SER A 229 -10.51 -7.35 7.97
CA SER A 229 -9.87 -7.51 6.66
C SER A 229 -9.34 -6.19 6.10
N ILE A 230 -8.25 -6.28 5.34
CA ILE A 230 -7.67 -5.18 4.55
C ILE A 230 -7.72 -5.60 3.09
N VAL A 231 -8.17 -4.72 2.19
CA VAL A 231 -8.10 -4.98 0.75
C VAL A 231 -7.02 -4.07 0.15
N VAL A 232 -6.00 -4.68 -0.44
CA VAL A 232 -4.94 -3.96 -1.16
C VAL A 232 -5.20 -4.12 -2.66
N ALA A 233 -5.43 -3.03 -3.37
CA ALA A 233 -5.79 -3.04 -4.78
C ALA A 233 -4.73 -2.40 -5.67
N ALA A 234 -4.15 -3.22 -6.55
CA ALA A 234 -3.30 -2.80 -7.66
C ALA A 234 -4.01 -3.19 -8.97
N SER A 235 -4.96 -2.35 -9.40
CA SER A 235 -5.79 -2.67 -10.58
C SER A 235 -4.99 -2.60 -11.88
N ALA A 236 -5.44 -3.32 -12.91
CA ALA A 236 -4.75 -3.41 -14.22
C ALA A 236 -4.59 -2.07 -14.97
N SER A 237 -5.28 -1.02 -14.53
CA SER A 237 -5.27 0.32 -15.15
C SER A 237 -4.51 1.36 -14.32
N ILE A 238 -3.73 0.95 -13.32
CA ILE A 238 -3.03 1.83 -12.40
C ILE A 238 -1.54 1.47 -12.42
N LEU A 239 -0.69 2.41 -12.79
CA LEU A 239 0.76 2.36 -12.52
C LEU A 239 0.96 2.46 -11.01
N TYR A 240 1.53 1.41 -10.39
CA TYR A 240 1.95 1.13 -9.00
C TYR A 240 1.31 1.89 -7.80
N GLY A 241 0.87 3.14 -7.94
CA GLY A 241 0.21 4.00 -6.96
C GLY A 241 -0.61 5.17 -7.56
N SER A 242 -0.92 5.20 -8.86
CA SER A 242 -1.85 6.20 -9.41
C SER A 242 -3.28 5.96 -8.91
N GLY A 243 -3.63 6.65 -7.82
CA GLY A 243 -5.01 6.93 -7.45
C GLY A 243 -5.64 7.91 -8.46
N ALA A 244 -5.72 7.55 -9.74
CA ALA A 244 -6.49 8.32 -10.70
C ALA A 244 -7.91 8.45 -10.14
N GLY A 245 -8.28 9.70 -9.81
CA GLY A 245 -9.46 10.07 -9.06
C GLY A 245 -10.68 9.26 -9.45
N CYS A 246 -11.41 8.83 -8.43
CA CYS A 246 -12.65 8.07 -8.54
C CYS A 246 -13.55 8.60 -9.67
N PRO A 247 -13.81 7.82 -10.75
CA PRO A 247 -15.05 7.96 -11.48
C PRO A 247 -16.03 6.98 -10.84
N ASP A 248 -16.78 7.44 -9.82
CA ASP A 248 -18.06 6.93 -9.27
C ASP A 248 -18.35 5.41 -9.17
N SER A 249 -17.37 4.53 -9.39
CA SER A 249 -17.57 3.09 -9.65
C SER A 249 -17.14 2.18 -8.50
N LEU A 250 -16.71 2.77 -7.39
CA LEU A 250 -16.38 2.09 -6.13
C LEU A 250 -17.32 2.53 -4.98
N ARG A 251 -18.43 3.19 -5.30
CA ARG A 251 -19.55 3.42 -4.38
C ARG A 251 -20.66 2.40 -4.61
#